data_AF-X1QKZ3-F1
#
_entry.id   AF-X1QKZ3-F1
#
_cell.length_a   1.000
_cell.length_b   1.000
_cell.length_c   1.000
_cell.angle_alpha   90.00
_cell.angle_beta   90.00
_cell.angle_gamma   90.00
#
_symmetry.space_group_name_H-M   'P 1'
#
loop_
_entity.id
_entity.type
_entity.pdbx_description
1 polymer ?
#
loop_
_entity_poly.entity_id
_entity_poly.type
_entity_poly.pdbx_seq_one_letter_code
_entity_poly.pdbx_strand_id
1 'polypeptide(L)'
;GSVIEQKVIVPDDVDMIAQALEGLKANGCEIIVICGGLSVDPDDVTVAGVRSAGAEIISYGAPVIPGAMFLYAMWEDTPILGLPATMAPA
;
A
#
# COMPACT_ATOMS: atom_id res chain seq x y z
N GLY A 1 -13.11 14.92 10.29
CA GLY A 1 -13.67 13.76 9.54
C GLY A 1 -12.64 13.31 8.53
N SER A 2 -12.74 12.10 7.99
CA SER A 2 -11.88 11.63 6.89
C SER A 2 -12.67 11.65 5.58
N VAL A 3 -12.01 11.99 4.49
CA VAL A 3 -12.56 12.03 3.13
C VAL A 3 -11.62 11.25 2.21
N ILE A 4 -12.21 10.54 1.24
CA ILE A 4 -11.43 9.92 0.17
C ILE A 4 -11.19 10.98 -0.88
N GLU A 5 -9.96 11.51 -0.94
CA GLU A 5 -9.59 12.54 -1.91
C GLU A 5 -9.40 11.97 -3.32
N GLN A 6 -8.73 10.81 -3.43
CA GLN A 6 -8.43 10.21 -4.72
C GLN A 6 -8.33 8.68 -4.64
N LYS A 7 -8.71 8.03 -5.75
CA LYS A 7 -8.50 6.61 -5.99
C LYS A 7 -7.75 6.43 -7.30
N VAL A 8 -6.66 5.66 -7.27
CA VAL A 8 -5.87 5.30 -8.44
C VAL A 8 -5.78 3.78 -8.51
N ILE A 9 -5.84 3.23 -9.71
CA ILE A 9 -5.60 1.81 -9.97
C ILE A 9 -4.43 1.74 -10.95
N VAL A 10 -3.40 1.00 -10.58
CA VAL A 10 -2.22 0.73 -11.41
C VAL A 10 -2.01 -0.78 -11.55
N PRO A 11 -1.36 -1.24 -12.63
CA PRO A 11 -0.86 -2.60 -12.72
C PRO A 11 0.16 -2.92 -11.60
N ASP A 12 0.45 -4.20 -11.42
CA ASP A 12 1.54 -4.69 -10.56
C ASP A 12 2.91 -4.36 -11.20
N ASP A 13 3.27 -3.08 -11.17
CA ASP A 13 4.51 -2.52 -11.66
C ASP A 13 5.11 -1.57 -10.62
N VAL A 14 6.39 -1.77 -10.31
CA VAL A 14 7.10 -1.03 -9.25
C VAL A 14 7.07 0.48 -9.49
N ASP A 15 7.34 0.90 -10.71
CA ASP A 15 7.47 2.31 -11.07
C ASP A 15 6.09 2.97 -11.09
N MET A 16 5.07 2.28 -11.61
CA MET A 16 3.70 2.80 -11.61
C MET A 16 3.13 2.94 -10.20
N ILE A 17 3.42 1.99 -9.31
CA ILE A 17 3.04 2.08 -7.90
C ILE A 17 3.73 3.27 -7.24
N ALA A 18 5.04 3.42 -7.41
CA ALA A 18 5.78 4.54 -6.83
C ALA A 18 5.24 5.90 -7.32
N GLN A 19 5.02 6.04 -8.62
CA GLN A 19 4.44 7.26 -9.22
C GLN A 19 3.03 7.56 -8.71
N ALA A 20 2.20 6.53 -8.52
CA ALA A 20 0.87 6.72 -7.94
C ALA A 20 0.95 7.23 -6.50
N LEU A 21 1.86 6.68 -5.69
CA LEU A 21 2.09 7.14 -4.31
C LEU A 21 2.59 8.58 -4.28
N GLU A 22 3.55 8.94 -5.14
CA GLU A 22 4.03 10.31 -5.31
C GLU A 22 2.90 11.27 -5.66
N GLY A 23 2.04 10.91 -6.61
CA GLY A 23 0.88 11.72 -6.99
C GLY A 23 -0.11 11.92 -5.85
N LEU A 24 -0.42 10.85 -5.09
CA LEU A 24 -1.31 10.94 -3.93
C LEU A 24 -0.73 11.84 -2.83
N LYS A 25 0.57 11.70 -2.54
CA LYS A 25 1.26 12.55 -1.55
C LYS A 25 1.29 14.01 -2.00
N ALA A 26 1.59 14.27 -3.27
CA ALA A 26 1.61 15.63 -3.84
C ALA A 26 0.22 16.30 -3.79
N ASN A 27 -0.85 15.52 -3.83
CA ASN A 27 -2.23 16.00 -3.69
C ASN A 27 -2.65 16.25 -2.22
N GLY A 28 -1.73 16.11 -1.26
CA GLY A 28 -1.98 16.40 0.15
C GLY A 28 -2.65 15.28 0.92
N CYS A 29 -2.63 14.04 0.42
CA CYS A 29 -3.15 12.89 1.16
C CYS A 29 -2.32 12.66 2.43
N GLU A 30 -2.97 12.79 3.59
CA GLU A 30 -2.34 12.56 4.91
C GLU A 30 -2.21 11.08 5.25
N ILE A 31 -3.02 10.22 4.62
CA ILE A 31 -2.98 8.76 4.77
C ILE A 31 -3.15 8.15 3.39
N ILE A 32 -2.32 7.16 3.07
CA ILE A 32 -2.44 6.40 1.82
C ILE A 32 -2.80 4.95 2.17
N VAL A 33 -3.86 4.44 1.55
CA VAL A 33 -4.27 3.05 1.68
C VAL A 33 -4.07 2.35 0.35
N ILE A 34 -3.29 1.27 0.37
CA ILE A 34 -3.05 0.41 -0.79
C ILE A 34 -3.86 -0.86 -0.61
N CYS A 35 -4.70 -1.16 -1.58
CA CYS A 35 -5.39 -2.45 -1.66
C CYS A 35 -4.84 -3.16 -2.90
N GLY A 36 -4.05 -4.21 -2.68
CA GLY A 36 -3.33 -4.91 -3.73
C GLY A 36 -3.01 -6.34 -3.33
N GLY A 37 -2.23 -7.01 -4.18
CA GLY A 37 -1.82 -8.40 -4.04
C GLY A 37 -1.56 -8.81 -2.61
N LEU A 38 -0.70 -8.11 -1.86
CA LEU A 38 -0.18 -8.45 -0.50
C LEU A 38 -0.30 -9.92 -0.12
N SER A 39 0.00 -10.80 -1.06
CA SER A 39 -0.18 -12.22 -0.96
C SER A 39 1.20 -12.83 -1.13
N VAL A 40 1.38 -14.09 -0.78
CA VAL A 40 2.64 -14.81 -0.97
C VAL A 40 2.84 -15.13 -2.47
N ASP A 41 2.34 -14.26 -3.35
CA ASP A 41 2.46 -14.36 -4.78
C ASP A 41 3.83 -13.76 -5.17
N PRO A 42 4.67 -14.52 -5.86
CA PRO A 42 6.02 -14.08 -6.22
C PRO A 42 6.03 -12.84 -7.14
N ASP A 43 4.89 -12.55 -7.77
CA ASP A 43 4.70 -11.43 -8.68
C ASP A 43 4.19 -10.16 -7.97
N ASP A 44 3.92 -10.20 -6.66
CA ASP A 44 3.50 -9.01 -5.91
C ASP A 44 4.67 -8.06 -5.68
N VAL A 45 4.62 -6.95 -6.40
CA VAL A 45 5.62 -5.88 -6.33
C VAL A 45 5.21 -4.69 -5.46
N THR A 46 4.11 -4.80 -4.70
CA THR A 46 3.58 -3.69 -3.87
C THR A 46 4.61 -3.18 -2.87
N VAL A 47 5.26 -4.08 -2.12
CA VAL A 47 6.30 -3.69 -1.15
C VAL A 47 7.49 -3.04 -1.85
N ALA A 48 7.85 -3.52 -3.05
CA ALA A 48 8.93 -2.95 -3.84
C ALA A 48 8.57 -1.54 -4.34
N GLY A 49 7.34 -1.32 -4.81
CA GLY A 49 6.84 0.00 -5.21
C GLY A 49 6.81 1.01 -4.05
N VAL A 50 6.34 0.58 -2.87
CA VAL A 50 6.34 1.40 -1.65
C VAL A 50 7.76 1.78 -1.23
N ARG A 51 8.71 0.85 -1.30
CA ARG A 51 10.15 1.14 -1.05
C ARG A 51 10.72 2.07 -2.11
N SER A 52 10.36 1.89 -3.38
CA SER A 52 10.84 2.72 -4.49
C SER A 52 10.36 4.16 -4.39
N ALA A 53 9.16 4.40 -3.84
CA ALA A 53 8.68 5.73 -3.49
C ALA A 53 9.48 6.41 -2.36
N GLY A 54 10.35 5.67 -1.66
CA GLY A 54 11.13 6.20 -0.54
C GLY A 54 10.46 6.05 0.83
N ALA A 55 9.37 5.27 0.93
CA ALA A 55 8.75 4.95 2.21
C ALA A 55 9.55 3.89 2.97
N GLU A 56 9.64 4.07 4.28
CA GLU A 56 10.25 3.10 5.19
C GLU A 56 9.22 2.04 5.59
N ILE A 57 9.54 0.77 5.36
CA ILE A 57 8.70 -0.35 5.79
C ILE A 57 8.91 -0.58 7.29
N ILE A 58 7.90 -0.25 8.10
CA ILE A 58 7.94 -0.44 9.56
C ILE A 58 7.58 -1.88 9.92
N SER A 59 6.52 -2.41 9.31
CA SER A 59 6.08 -3.78 9.52
C SER A 59 5.52 -4.36 8.23
N TYR A 60 5.85 -5.62 7.98
CA TYR A 60 5.26 -6.39 6.90
C TYR A 60 4.84 -7.74 7.44
N GLY A 61 3.56 -8.02 7.32
CA GLY A 61 2.89 -9.14 7.95
C GLY A 61 2.51 -8.88 9.40
N ALA A 62 1.52 -9.61 9.86
CA ALA A 62 1.03 -9.61 11.23
C ALA A 62 0.59 -11.04 11.60
N PRO A 63 0.76 -11.50 12.86
CA PRO A 63 0.36 -12.85 13.28
C PRO A 63 -1.16 -12.95 13.47
N VAL A 64 -1.94 -12.55 12.47
CA VAL A 64 -3.41 -12.46 12.50
C VAL A 64 -3.99 -13.06 11.21
N ILE A 65 -5.12 -13.76 11.32
CA ILE A 65 -5.85 -14.34 10.18
C ILE A 65 -7.34 -13.97 10.33
N PRO A 66 -7.99 -13.37 9.31
CA PRO A 66 -7.43 -12.86 8.05
C PRO A 66 -6.57 -11.59 8.27
N GLY A 67 -5.67 -11.28 7.35
CA GLY A 67 -4.79 -10.10 7.47
C GLY A 67 -3.30 -10.40 7.71
N ALA A 68 -2.86 -11.63 7.51
CA ALA A 68 -1.49 -12.07 7.79
C ALA A 68 -0.42 -11.25 7.05
N MET A 69 -0.79 -10.60 5.95
CA MET A 69 0.07 -9.82 5.06
C MET A 69 -0.33 -8.33 5.07
N PHE A 70 -0.45 -7.76 6.26
CA PHE A 70 -0.63 -6.32 6.43
C PHE A 70 0.71 -5.59 6.22
N LEU A 71 0.70 -4.52 5.42
CA LEU A 71 1.86 -3.65 5.26
C LEU A 71 1.64 -2.36 6.04
N TYR A 72 2.62 -1.99 6.87
CA TYR A 72 2.71 -0.68 7.48
C TYR A 72 4.04 -0.05 7.09
N ALA A 73 3.96 1.08 6.40
CA ALA A 73 5.10 1.88 6.03
C ALA A 73 4.86 3.35 6.39
N MET A 74 5.96 4.10 6.53
CA MET A 74 5.92 5.53 6.78
C MET A 74 6.73 6.24 5.72
N TRP A 75 6.12 7.23 5.09
CA TRP A 75 6.80 8.10 4.15
C TRP A 75 6.88 9.52 4.70
N GLU A 76 7.96 9.81 5.42
CA GLU A 76 8.12 11.01 6.24
C GLU A 76 7.02 11.05 7.32
N ASP A 77 6.03 11.93 7.18
CA ASP A 77 4.88 12.04 8.10
C ASP A 77 3.61 11.37 7.56
N THR A 78 3.67 10.73 6.38
CA THR A 78 2.52 10.11 5.70
C THR A 78 2.52 8.59 5.93
N PRO A 79 1.61 8.04 6.75
CA PRO A 79 1.45 6.60 6.87
C PRO A 79 0.88 5.97 5.59
N ILE A 80 1.46 4.82 5.23
CA ILE A 80 1.00 3.97 4.13
C ILE A 80 0.56 2.63 4.70
N LEU A 81 -0.70 2.29 4.48
CA LEU A 81 -1.33 1.06 4.96
C LEU A 81 -1.63 0.15 3.78
N GLY A 82 -0.99 -1.00 3.69
CA GLY A 82 -1.34 -2.03 2.72
C GLY A 82 -2.27 -3.06 3.34
N LEU A 83 -3.44 -3.24 2.70
CA LEU A 83 -4.47 -4.19 3.09
C LEU A 83 -4.52 -5.34 2.08
N PRO A 84 -4.52 -6.61 2.52
CA PRO A 84 -4.59 -7.74 1.61
C PRO A 84 -5.95 -7.76 0.91
N ALA A 85 -5.94 -7.97 -0.41
CA ALA A 85 -7.15 -8.01 -1.24
C ALA A 85 -8.00 -9.28 -1.05
N THR A 86 -7.81 -10.03 0.03
CA THR A 86 -8.58 -11.27 0.27
C THR A 86 -10.06 -10.95 0.44
N MET A 87 -10.87 -11.38 -0.54
CA MET A 87 -12.29 -11.57 -0.33
C MET A 87 -12.45 -12.80 0.57
N ALA A 88 -12.73 -12.60 1.85
CA ALA A 88 -13.37 -13.68 2.60
C ALA A 88 -14.68 -14.00 1.87
N PRO A 89 -14.92 -15.25 1.43
CA PRO A 89 -16.19 -15.60 0.81
C PRO A 89 -17.29 -15.32 1.83
N ALA A 90 -18.28 -14.51 1.42
CA ALA A 90 -19.56 -14.44 2.10
C ALA A 90 -20.35 -15.73 1.86
#